data_AF-A0A507EGJ0-F1
#
_entry.id   AF-A0A507EGJ0-F1
#
_cell.length_a   1.000
_cell.length_b   1.000
_cell.length_c   1.000
_cell.angle_alpha   90.00
_cell.angle_beta   90.00
_cell.angle_gamma   90.00
#
_symmetry.space_group_name_H-M   'P 1'
#
loop_
_entity.id
_entity.type
_entity.pdbx_description
1 polymer ?
#
loop_
_entity_poly.entity_id
_entity_poly.type
_entity_poly.pdbx_seq_one_letter_code
_entity_poly.pdbx_strand_id
1 'polypeptide(L)'
;MAYAGEPSWVDKAKMGFLMGGSAGMCVGFLYGSLTVLRGGPEPGRGYMSTVGKYMLQHGAMLGFFLSIGSFLRSEEQRIEYPKPTSYTPWGLRRSRLPVVVERPTLRVEA
;
A
#
# COMPACT_ATOMS: atom_id res chain seq x y z
N MET A 1 -13.85 -8.57 -23.10
CA MET A 1 -13.65 -7.82 -21.83
C MET A 1 -12.29 -7.15 -21.93
N ALA A 2 -12.25 -5.83 -21.83
CA ALA A 2 -11.15 -4.99 -22.33
C ALA A 2 -9.77 -5.44 -21.81
N TYR A 3 -8.84 -5.67 -22.74
CA TYR A 3 -7.41 -5.71 -22.44
C TYR A 3 -7.01 -4.28 -22.07
N ALA A 4 -7.16 -3.91 -20.80
CA ALA A 4 -6.56 -2.69 -20.30
C ALA A 4 -5.05 -2.89 -20.46
N GLY A 5 -4.46 -2.19 -21.42
CA GLY A 5 -3.02 -2.22 -21.65
C GLY A 5 -2.30 -2.06 -20.32
N GLU A 6 -1.19 -2.81 -20.17
CA GLU A 6 -0.19 -2.64 -19.13
C GLU A 6 -0.22 -1.20 -18.56
N PRO A 7 -0.71 -1.01 -17.32
CA PRO A 7 -0.91 0.33 -16.81
C PRO A 7 0.45 1.02 -16.78
N SER A 8 0.54 2.17 -17.45
CA SER A 8 1.77 2.96 -17.52
C SER A 8 2.30 3.24 -16.12
N TRP A 9 3.60 3.46 -15.98
CA TRP A 9 4.22 3.93 -14.73
C TRP A 9 3.48 5.17 -14.16
N VAL A 10 2.96 6.02 -15.05
CA VAL A 10 2.13 7.18 -14.67
C VAL A 10 0.78 6.73 -14.08
N ASP A 11 0.14 5.72 -14.66
CA ASP A 11 -1.14 5.21 -14.15
C ASP A 11 -0.97 4.49 -12.81
N LYS A 12 0.13 3.75 -12.61
CA LYS A 12 0.48 3.14 -11.32
C LYS A 12 0.76 4.20 -10.26
N ALA A 13 1.53 5.23 -10.60
CA ALA A 13 1.79 6.37 -9.71
C ALA A 13 0.48 7.09 -9.33
N LYS A 14 -0.41 7.35 -10.29
CA LYS A 14 -1.73 7.94 -10.04
C LYS A 14 -2.60 7.06 -9.14
N MET A 15 -2.61 5.75 -9.34
CA MET A 15 -3.34 4.84 -8.46
C MET A 15 -2.78 4.84 -7.03
N GLY A 16 -1.45 4.88 -6.88
CA GLY A 16 -0.79 5.04 -5.58
C GLY A 16 -1.15 6.35 -4.89
N PHE A 17 -1.15 7.45 -5.63
CA PHE A 17 -1.57 8.75 -5.13
C PHE A 17 -3.04 8.77 -4.70
N LEU A 18 -3.95 8.17 -5.48
CA LEU A 18 -5.38 8.14 -5.16
C LEU A 18 -5.70 7.27 -3.94
N MET A 19 -5.11 6.08 -3.83
CA MET A 19 -5.28 5.24 -2.64
C MET A 19 -4.63 5.87 -1.42
N GLY A 20 -3.41 6.40 -1.55
CA GLY A 20 -2.71 7.05 -0.46
C GLY A 20 -3.36 8.36 -0.02
N GLY A 21 -3.84 9.16 -0.97
CA GLY A 21 -4.53 10.41 -0.73
C GLY A 21 -5.84 10.23 0.02
N SER A 22 -6.65 9.23 -0.35
CA SER A 22 -7.91 8.94 0.35
C SER A 22 -7.70 8.43 1.78
N ALA A 23 -6.81 7.46 1.99
CA ALA A 23 -6.44 6.99 3.33
C ALA A 23 -5.82 8.11 4.18
N GLY A 24 -4.94 8.92 3.58
CA GLY A 24 -4.31 10.07 4.22
C GLY A 24 -5.31 11.18 4.58
N MET A 25 -6.34 11.42 3.76
CA MET A 25 -7.42 12.34 4.09
C MET A 25 -8.25 11.83 5.28
N CYS A 26 -8.53 10.53 5.37
CA CYS A 26 -9.25 9.96 6.52
C CYS A 26 -8.44 10.11 7.81
N VAL A 27 -7.16 9.76 7.79
CA VAL A 27 -6.28 9.91 8.96
C VAL A 27 -6.08 11.39 9.32
N GLY A 28 -5.96 12.27 8.32
CA GLY A 28 -5.89 13.72 8.51
C GLY A 28 -7.18 14.33 9.05
N PHE A 29 -8.34 13.76 8.72
CA PHE A 29 -9.63 14.14 9.30
C PHE A 29 -9.74 13.70 10.76
N LEU A 30 -9.35 12.46 11.07
CA LEU A 30 -9.29 11.95 12.44
C LEU A 30 -8.32 12.78 13.29
N TYR A 31 -7.10 12.99 12.81
CA TYR A 31 -6.11 13.78 13.52
C TYR A 31 -6.57 15.24 13.64
N GLY A 32 -6.99 15.87 12.54
CA GLY A 32 -7.47 17.25 12.53
C GLY A 32 -8.69 17.49 13.43
N SER A 33 -9.66 16.57 13.43
CA SER A 33 -10.82 16.68 14.33
C SER A 33 -10.42 16.52 15.79
N LEU A 34 -9.51 15.60 16.13
CA LEU A 34 -9.00 15.43 17.49
C LEU A 34 -8.20 16.64 17.96
N THR A 35 -7.40 17.27 17.10
CA THR A 35 -6.63 18.48 17.43
C THR A 35 -7.55 19.65 17.75
N VAL A 36 -8.61 19.84 16.96
CA VAL A 36 -9.57 20.93 17.14
C VAL A 36 -10.50 20.70 18.35
N LEU A 37 -10.89 19.44 18.60
CA LEU A 37 -11.72 19.07 19.76
C LEU A 37 -10.95 19.12 21.09
N ARG A 38 -9.64 18.85 21.08
CA ARG A 38 -8.81 18.84 22.31
C ARG A 38 -8.10 20.18 22.61
N GLY A 39 -7.61 20.87 21.59
CA GLY A 39 -6.87 22.13 21.74
C GLY A 39 -7.72 23.39 21.59
N GLY A 40 -9.00 23.23 21.21
CA GLY A 40 -9.82 24.32 20.70
C GLY A 40 -9.40 24.72 19.27
N PRO A 41 -10.21 25.53 18.57
CA PRO A 41 -9.84 26.10 17.28
C PRO A 41 -8.58 26.94 17.40
N GLU A 42 -7.75 26.90 16.37
CA GLU A 42 -6.66 27.87 16.23
C GLU A 42 -7.22 29.31 16.35
N PRO A 43 -6.60 30.21 17.12
CA PRO A 43 -7.05 31.59 17.27
C PRO A 43 -7.23 32.26 15.91
N GLY A 44 -8.47 32.63 15.56
CA GLY A 44 -8.81 33.28 14.30
C GLY A 44 -9.03 32.36 13.09
N ARG A 45 -9.00 31.03 13.24
CA ARG A 45 -9.28 30.07 12.17
C ARG A 45 -10.47 29.18 12.54
N GLY A 46 -11.48 29.16 11.66
CA GLY A 46 -12.66 28.32 11.87
C GLY A 46 -12.31 26.83 11.89
N TYR A 47 -13.10 26.05 12.64
CA TYR A 47 -12.97 24.59 12.78
C TYR A 47 -12.70 23.88 11.44
N MET A 48 -13.46 24.23 10.40
CA MET A 48 -13.34 23.62 9.07
C MET A 48 -12.01 23.94 8.37
N SER A 49 -11.44 25.13 8.61
CA SER A 49 -10.18 25.57 7.97
C SER A 49 -8.97 24.84 8.55
N THR A 50 -8.97 24.62 9.87
CA THR A 50 -7.92 23.86 10.55
C THR A 50 -8.00 22.39 10.18
N VAL A 51 -9.19 21.76 10.24
CA VAL A 51 -9.38 20.36 9.83
C VAL A 51 -9.03 20.16 8.35
N GLY A 52 -9.48 21.05 7.46
CA GLY A 52 -9.17 20.97 6.04
C GLY A 52 -7.67 21.00 5.73
N LYS A 53 -6.88 21.78 6.48
CA LYS A 53 -5.42 21.79 6.34
C LYS A 53 -4.78 20.48 6.78
N TYR A 54 -5.20 19.92 7.91
CA TYR A 54 -4.70 18.61 8.33
C TYR A 54 -5.08 17.53 7.31
N MET A 55 -6.30 17.53 6.79
CA MET A 55 -6.72 16.61 5.73
C MET A 55 -5.86 16.72 4.47
N LEU A 56 -5.63 17.95 3.98
CA LEU A 56 -4.83 18.18 2.78
C LEU A 56 -3.35 17.85 3.01
N GLN A 57 -2.78 18.19 4.17
CA GLN A 57 -1.39 17.91 4.49
C GLN A 57 -1.12 16.40 4.60
N HIS A 58 -1.97 15.68 5.34
CA HIS A 58 -1.84 14.22 5.49
C HIS A 58 -2.15 13.48 4.18
N GLY A 59 -3.19 13.91 3.44
CA GLY A 59 -3.53 13.35 2.13
C GLY A 59 -2.42 13.59 1.09
N ALA A 60 -1.82 14.78 1.07
CA ALA A 60 -0.73 15.10 0.16
C ALA A 60 0.53 14.30 0.48
N MET A 61 0.96 14.22 1.75
CA MET A 61 2.22 13.53 2.08
C MET A 61 2.10 12.01 1.85
N LEU A 62 1.02 11.39 2.32
CA LEU A 62 0.82 9.94 2.19
C LEU A 62 0.55 9.54 0.73
N GLY A 63 -0.21 10.35 -0.02
CA GLY A 63 -0.39 10.17 -1.46
C GLY A 63 0.92 10.35 -2.25
N PHE A 64 1.74 11.35 -1.92
CA PHE A 64 3.00 11.63 -2.62
C PHE A 64 4.04 10.52 -2.41
N PHE A 65 4.22 10.05 -1.17
CA PHE A 65 5.13 8.93 -0.90
C PHE A 65 4.68 7.62 -1.55
N LEU A 66 3.37 7.32 -1.54
CA LEU A 66 2.84 6.13 -2.21
C LEU A 66 2.90 6.24 -3.74
N SER A 67 2.75 7.44 -4.30
CA SER A 67 2.93 7.69 -5.74
C SER A 67 4.35 7.36 -6.19
N ILE A 68 5.37 7.84 -5.46
CA ILE A 68 6.79 7.54 -5.72
C ILE A 68 7.08 6.05 -5.48
N GLY A 69 6.55 5.46 -4.41
CA GLY A 69 6.70 4.02 -4.15
C GLY A 69 6.10 3.14 -5.25
N SER A 70 4.98 3.56 -5.85
CA SER A 70 4.40 2.89 -7.02
C SER A 70 5.21 3.10 -8.30
N PHE A 71 5.83 4.26 -8.46
CA PHE A 71 6.76 4.51 -9.58
C PHE A 71 7.97 3.58 -9.47
N LEU A 72 8.60 3.49 -8.29
CA LEU A 72 9.79 2.67 -8.02
C LEU A 72 9.53 1.15 -7.93
N ARG A 73 8.26 0.74 -7.95
CA ARG A 73 7.86 -0.68 -8.02
C ARG A 73 7.44 -1.08 -9.44
N SER A 74 7.43 -0.14 -10.38
CA SER A 74 6.95 -0.40 -11.74
C SER A 74 7.92 -1.31 -12.52
N GLU A 75 9.18 -1.39 -12.12
CA GLU A 75 10.21 -2.30 -12.67
C GLU A 75 10.12 -3.76 -12.17
N GLU A 76 9.49 -4.01 -11.01
CA GLU A 76 9.52 -5.33 -10.33
C GLU A 76 8.49 -6.35 -10.89
N GLN A 77 7.51 -5.92 -11.68
CA GLN A 77 6.43 -6.81 -12.15
C GLN A 77 6.82 -7.79 -13.26
N ARG A 78 8.10 -7.91 -13.61
CA ARG A 78 8.61 -8.91 -14.57
C ARG A 78 8.97 -10.26 -13.93
N ILE A 79 8.47 -10.55 -12.73
CA ILE A 79 8.54 -11.89 -12.13
C ILE A 79 7.15 -12.54 -12.22
N GLU A 80 6.95 -13.33 -13.28
CA GLU A 80 5.82 -14.23 -13.48
C GLU A 80 5.85 -15.33 -12.41
N TYR A 81 5.37 -15.01 -11.20
CA TYR A 81 5.01 -16.05 -10.24
C TYR A 81 3.69 -16.68 -10.69
N PRO A 82 3.60 -18.02 -10.83
CA PRO A 82 2.34 -18.67 -11.16
C PRO A 82 1.31 -18.28 -10.09
N LYS A 83 0.23 -17.60 -10.50
CA LYS A 83 -0.88 -17.26 -9.62
C LYS A 83 -1.42 -18.55 -9.00
N PRO A 84 -1.34 -18.75 -7.68
CA PRO A 84 -2.14 -19.78 -7.07
C PRO A 84 -3.59 -19.30 -7.07
N THR A 85 -4.36 -19.79 -8.03
CA THR A 85 -5.82 -19.69 -8.06
C THR A 85 -6.38 -20.44 -6.86
N SER A 86 -6.47 -19.77 -5.70
CA SER A 86 -7.19 -20.27 -4.53
C SER A 86 -7.66 -19.07 -3.71
N TYR A 87 -8.79 -18.49 -4.12
CA TYR A 87 -9.58 -17.59 -3.30
C TYR A 87 -10.33 -18.45 -2.27
N THR A 88 -9.65 -18.82 -1.18
CA THR A 88 -10.33 -19.43 -0.03
C THR A 88 -10.62 -18.33 0.99
N PRO A 89 -11.89 -18.14 1.41
CA PRO A 89 -12.26 -17.06 2.34
C PRO A 89 -11.60 -17.12 3.72
N TRP A 90 -10.97 -18.24 4.09
CA TRP A 90 -10.38 -18.49 5.40
C TRP A 90 -8.87 -18.84 5.40
N GLY A 91 -8.15 -18.57 4.30
CA GLY A 91 -6.68 -18.43 4.31
C GLY A 91 -5.82 -19.59 4.86
N LEU A 92 -6.39 -20.77 5.16
CA LEU A 92 -5.67 -21.94 5.62
C LEU A 92 -4.93 -22.59 4.45
N ARG A 93 -3.90 -21.90 3.99
CA ARG A 93 -2.91 -22.42 3.07
C ARG A 93 -2.04 -23.38 3.87
N ARG A 94 -2.36 -24.67 3.80
CA ARG A 94 -1.49 -25.76 4.24
C ARG A 94 -0.31 -25.83 3.27
N SER A 95 0.57 -24.83 3.34
CA SER A 95 1.85 -24.81 2.65
C SER A 95 2.70 -25.93 3.23
N ARG A 96 2.48 -27.17 2.76
CA ARG A 96 3.56 -28.13 2.66
C ARG A 96 4.54 -27.56 1.64
N LEU A 97 5.41 -26.68 2.11
CA LEU A 97 6.64 -26.36 1.41
C LEU A 97 7.28 -27.71 1.05
N PRO A 98 7.66 -27.96 -0.21
CA PRO A 98 8.46 -29.14 -0.52
C PRO A 98 9.78 -28.94 0.23
N VAL A 99 9.95 -29.63 1.36
CA VAL A 99 11.23 -29.70 2.05
C VAL A 99 12.16 -30.44 1.10
N VAL A 100 12.94 -29.68 0.34
CA VAL A 100 14.05 -30.21 -0.45
C VAL A 100 15.12 -30.61 0.57
N VAL A 101 15.09 -31.87 0.98
CA VAL A 101 16.17 -32.47 1.76
C VAL A 101 17.31 -32.74 0.78
N GLU A 102 18.29 -31.84 0.71
CA GLU A 102 19.57 -32.17 0.08
C GLU A 102 20.20 -33.32 0.87
N ARG A 103 20.27 -34.50 0.25
CA ARG A 103 21.01 -35.63 0.81
C ARG A 103 22.49 -35.40 0.49
N PRO A 104 23.37 -35.11 1.45
CA PRO A 104 24.79 -35.22 1.19
C PRO A 104 25.05 -36.68 0.78
N THR A 105 25.57 -36.87 -0.42
CA THR A 105 26.06 -38.15 -0.90
C THR A 105 27.20 -38.57 0.01
N LEU A 106 26.87 -39.34 1.06
CA LEU A 106 27.86 -40.05 1.84
C LEU A 106 28.52 -41.05 0.89
N ARG A 107 29.69 -40.67 0.38
CA ARG A 107 30.67 -41.54 -0.24
C ARG A 107 31.08 -42.56 0.83
N VAL A 108 30.37 -43.68 0.84
CA VAL A 108 30.79 -44.89 1.54
C VAL A 108 31.88 -45.50 0.66
N GLU A 109 33.11 -45.08 0.90
CA GLU A 109 34.29 -45.86 0.54
C GLU A 109 34.50 -46.88 1.67
N ALA A 110 34.23 -48.15 1.36
CA ALA A 110 34.72 -49.33 2.08
C ALA A 110 34.74 -50.50 1.09
#